data_AF-A0A9N7NJ59-F1
#
_entry.id   AF-A0A9N7NJ59-F1
#
_cell.length_a   1.000
_cell.length_b   1.000
_cell.length_c   1.000
_cell.angle_alpha   90.00
_cell.angle_beta   90.00
_cell.angle_gamma   90.00
#
_symmetry.space_group_name_H-M   'P 1'
#
loop_
_entity.id
_entity.type
_entity.pdbx_description
1 polymer ?
#
loop_
_entity_poly.entity_id
_entity_poly.type
_entity_poly.pdbx_seq_one_letter_code
_entity_poly.pdbx_strand_id
1 'polypeptide(L)'
;MAATARTVKDVSPHEFVNSYAAHLKRSGKVELPEWTDIVKTGVLKELAPYDPDWYYIRAASMARKIYLRGGLGVGAFRRIYGGSKRNGSRPPHFGKSSGSVARHILQQLQKMNIVELDARGGRKITSSGQRDLDQVAGRIAVVAP
;
A
#
# COMPACT_ATOMS: atom_id res chain seq x y z
N MET A 1 -7.12 1.64 -32.89
CA MET A 1 -7.50 0.50 -32.05
C MET A 1 -8.02 1.03 -30.73
N ALA A 2 -9.27 0.76 -30.39
CA ALA A 2 -9.85 1.19 -29.11
C ALA A 2 -8.99 0.61 -27.98
N ALA A 3 -8.51 1.46 -27.07
CA ALA A 3 -7.84 0.96 -25.88
C ALA A 3 -8.84 0.11 -25.11
N THR A 4 -8.59 -1.20 -25.03
CA THR A 4 -9.30 -2.09 -24.12
C THR A 4 -9.21 -1.50 -22.71
N ALA A 5 -10.29 -1.60 -21.93
CA ALA A 5 -10.31 -1.03 -20.59
C ALA A 5 -9.15 -1.64 -19.77
N ARG A 6 -8.15 -0.82 -19.43
CA ARG A 6 -6.95 -1.26 -18.71
C ARG A 6 -7.25 -1.31 -17.23
N THR A 7 -6.94 -2.43 -16.61
CA THR A 7 -7.14 -2.62 -15.17
C THR A 7 -5.80 -2.58 -14.44
N VAL A 8 -5.85 -2.47 -13.11
CA VAL A 8 -4.66 -2.54 -12.24
C VAL A 8 -3.83 -3.83 -12.44
N LYS A 9 -4.45 -4.89 -12.98
CA LYS A 9 -3.79 -6.18 -13.26
C LYS A 9 -2.85 -6.11 -14.46
N ASP A 10 -3.11 -5.20 -15.39
CA ASP A 10 -2.42 -5.12 -16.69
C ASP A 10 -1.20 -4.19 -16.65
N VAL A 11 -0.92 -3.58 -15.50
CA VAL A 11 0.14 -2.59 -15.31
C VAL A 11 1.23 -3.09 -14.37
N SER A 12 2.48 -2.71 -14.66
CA SER A 12 3.63 -2.95 -13.80
C SER A 12 3.34 -2.51 -12.35
N PRO A 13 3.49 -3.40 -11.35
CA PRO A 13 3.25 -3.06 -9.95
C PRO A 13 4.08 -1.87 -9.46
N HIS A 14 5.30 -1.71 -9.96
CA HIS A 14 6.22 -0.66 -9.52
C HIS A 14 5.76 0.72 -10.02
N GLU A 15 5.45 0.83 -11.32
CA GLU A 15 4.95 2.07 -11.93
C GLU A 15 3.59 2.46 -11.35
N PHE A 16 2.72 1.48 -11.11
CA PHE A 16 1.44 1.70 -10.47
C PHE A 16 1.57 2.28 -9.07
N VAL A 17 2.46 1.73 -8.25
CA VAL A 17 2.64 2.22 -6.87
C VAL A 17 3.15 3.66 -6.86
N ASN A 18 4.10 4.00 -7.73
CA ASN A 18 4.66 5.35 -7.79
C ASN A 18 3.63 6.38 -8.30
N SER A 19 2.90 6.04 -9.37
CA SER A 19 1.86 6.91 -9.93
C SER A 19 0.67 7.09 -8.98
N TYR A 20 0.23 6.03 -8.30
CA TYR A 20 -0.86 6.11 -7.33
C TYR A 20 -0.43 6.84 -6.04
N ALA A 21 0.83 6.70 -5.61
CA ALA A 21 1.37 7.50 -4.50
C ALA A 21 1.33 9.00 -4.82
N ALA A 22 1.75 9.39 -6.04
CA ALA A 22 1.65 10.77 -6.51
C ALA A 22 0.20 11.25 -6.63
N HIS A 23 -0.75 10.36 -6.96
CA HIS A 23 -2.17 10.67 -6.95
C HIS A 23 -2.70 10.96 -5.54
N LEU A 24 -2.36 10.09 -4.57
CA LEU A 24 -2.74 10.27 -3.17
C LEU A 24 -2.17 11.57 -2.59
N LYS A 25 -0.92 11.92 -2.92
CA LYS A 25 -0.30 13.18 -2.51
C LYS A 25 -1.04 14.40 -3.07
N ARG A 26 -1.34 14.40 -4.37
CA ARG A 26 -2.13 15.47 -5.02
C ARG A 26 -3.54 15.61 -4.48
N SER A 27 -4.14 14.51 -4.01
CA SER A 27 -5.49 14.55 -3.46
C SER A 27 -5.60 15.37 -2.17
N GLY A 28 -4.51 15.51 -1.41
CA GLY A 28 -4.50 16.22 -0.12
C GLY A 28 -5.38 15.62 0.98
N LYS A 29 -6.05 14.49 0.72
CA LYS A 29 -7.01 13.86 1.64
C LYS A 29 -6.36 12.89 2.64
N VAL A 30 -5.09 12.55 2.42
CA VAL A 30 -4.35 11.66 3.32
C VAL A 30 -3.71 12.51 4.40
N GLU A 31 -4.23 12.41 5.62
CA GLU A 31 -3.61 13.01 6.80
C GLU A 31 -2.36 12.20 7.18
N LEU A 32 -1.20 12.86 7.13
CA LEU A 32 0.06 12.30 7.61
C LEU A 32 0.08 12.33 9.14
N PRO A 33 0.31 11.18 9.80
CA PRO A 33 0.56 11.16 11.24
C PRO A 33 1.79 11.97 11.65
N GLU A 34 1.76 12.57 12.83
CA GLU A 34 2.91 13.28 13.41
C GLU A 34 4.16 12.38 13.55
N TRP A 35 3.97 11.08 13.74
CA TRP A 35 5.06 10.14 13.92
C TRP A 35 5.76 9.70 12.62
N THR A 36 5.31 10.13 11.43
CA THR A 36 5.85 9.64 10.14
C THR A 36 7.34 9.83 9.98
N ASP A 37 7.88 10.88 10.60
CA ASP A 37 9.27 11.31 10.39
C ASP A 37 10.22 10.69 11.42
N ILE A 38 9.66 10.06 12.45
CA ILE A 38 10.41 9.54 13.60
C ILE A 38 10.47 8.00 13.54
N VAL A 39 9.46 7.35 12.93
CA VAL A 39 9.30 5.90 13.04
C VAL A 39 10.05 5.11 11.98
N LYS A 40 10.38 3.88 12.35
CA LYS A 40 10.77 2.83 11.41
C LYS A 40 9.55 2.06 10.92
N THR A 41 9.63 1.56 9.71
CA THR A 41 8.54 0.81 9.07
C THR A 41 8.28 -0.59 9.66
N GLY A 42 9.17 -1.08 10.51
CA GLY A 42 9.04 -2.35 11.23
C GLY A 42 10.21 -2.61 12.16
N VAL A 43 10.03 -3.54 13.09
CA VAL A 43 11.04 -3.90 14.12
C VAL A 43 12.32 -4.47 13.50
N LEU A 44 12.22 -5.05 12.29
CA LEU A 44 13.35 -5.60 11.55
C LEU A 44 14.26 -4.53 10.93
N LYS A 45 13.83 -3.26 10.87
CA LYS A 45 14.62 -2.18 10.27
C LYS A 45 15.49 -1.53 11.33
N GLU A 46 16.76 -1.28 10.98
CA GLU A 46 17.70 -0.57 11.85
C GLU A 46 17.48 0.95 11.75
N LEU A 47 17.26 1.45 10.53
CA LEU A 47 17.10 2.88 10.20
C LEU A 47 15.66 3.22 9.74
N ALA A 48 15.35 4.52 9.75
CA ALA A 48 14.11 5.08 9.21
C ALA A 48 14.11 5.06 7.67
N PRO A 49 12.94 5.16 7.01
CA PRO A 49 12.87 5.31 5.55
C PRO A 49 13.53 6.61 5.09
N TYR A 50 14.29 6.55 3.99
CA TYR A 50 14.94 7.73 3.40
C TYR A 50 14.00 8.59 2.55
N ASP A 51 13.01 7.95 1.91
CA ASP A 51 12.05 8.64 1.07
C ASP A 51 10.99 9.32 1.95
N PRO A 52 10.82 10.66 1.89
CA PRO A 52 9.78 11.35 2.66
C PRO A 52 8.36 10.91 2.27
N ASP A 53 8.16 10.45 1.03
CA ASP A 53 6.88 9.99 0.52
C ASP A 53 6.62 8.49 0.80
N TRP A 54 7.43 7.85 1.65
CA TRP A 54 7.32 6.42 1.97
C TRP A 54 5.90 6.02 2.44
N TYR A 55 5.20 6.93 3.11
CA TYR A 55 3.85 6.71 3.60
C TYR A 55 2.86 6.55 2.45
N TYR A 56 2.92 7.42 1.43
CA TYR A 56 2.09 7.37 0.23
C TYR A 56 2.39 6.12 -0.60
N ILE A 57 3.66 5.79 -0.76
CA ILE A 57 4.10 4.56 -1.45
C ILE A 57 3.55 3.33 -0.75
N ARG A 58 3.59 3.29 0.58
CA ARG A 58 3.03 2.19 1.36
C ARG A 58 1.51 2.12 1.24
N ALA A 59 0.81 3.26 1.28
CA ALA A 59 -0.64 3.32 1.08
C ALA A 59 -1.05 2.80 -0.30
N ALA A 60 -0.34 3.23 -1.36
CA ALA A 60 -0.57 2.76 -2.72
C ALA A 60 -0.33 1.26 -2.89
N SER A 61 0.76 0.74 -2.32
CA SER A 61 1.06 -0.69 -2.32
C SER A 61 -0.02 -1.51 -1.62
N MET A 62 -0.56 -1.00 -0.51
CA MET A 62 -1.64 -1.65 0.25
C MET A 62 -2.95 -1.66 -0.53
N ALA A 63 -3.35 -0.51 -1.10
CA ALA A 63 -4.56 -0.40 -1.91
C ALA A 63 -4.55 -1.38 -3.11
N ARG A 64 -3.42 -1.45 -3.84
CA ARG A 64 -3.24 -2.41 -4.94
C ARG A 64 -3.40 -3.86 -4.48
N LYS A 65 -2.82 -4.22 -3.33
CA LYS A 65 -2.91 -5.59 -2.82
C LYS A 65 -4.34 -5.97 -2.40
N ILE A 66 -5.12 -5.04 -1.85
CA ILE A 66 -6.53 -5.27 -1.50
C ILE A 66 -7.38 -5.45 -2.76
N TYR A 67 -7.13 -4.65 -3.79
CA TYR A 67 -7.78 -4.79 -5.09
C TYR A 67 -7.58 -6.20 -5.67
N LEU A 68 -6.34 -6.71 -5.63
CA LEU A 68 -6.02 -8.03 -6.18
C LEU A 68 -6.43 -9.20 -5.28
N ARG A 69 -6.35 -9.01 -3.97
CA ARG A 69 -6.64 -10.02 -2.95
C ARG A 69 -7.53 -9.39 -1.88
N GLY A 70 -8.84 -9.62 -2.00
CA GLY A 70 -9.81 -9.25 -0.97
C GLY A 70 -9.55 -10.00 0.35
N GLY A 71 -10.09 -9.48 1.45
CA GLY A 71 -10.00 -10.11 2.77
C GLY A 71 -8.67 -9.90 3.50
N LEU A 72 -7.80 -9.02 3.01
CA LEU A 72 -6.51 -8.74 3.67
C LEU A 72 -6.68 -7.86 4.92
N GLY A 73 -6.27 -8.37 6.08
CA GLY A 73 -6.22 -7.61 7.33
C GLY A 73 -4.81 -7.11 7.70
N VAL A 74 -4.72 -6.38 8.83
CA VAL A 74 -3.44 -5.86 9.37
C VAL A 74 -2.39 -6.97 9.53
N GLY A 75 -2.80 -8.15 10.03
CA GLY A 75 -1.89 -9.29 10.22
C GLY A 75 -1.29 -9.85 8.93
N ALA A 76 -2.01 -9.74 7.80
CA ALA A 76 -1.50 -10.14 6.49
C ALA A 76 -0.46 -9.13 6.00
N PHE A 77 -0.75 -7.82 6.10
CA PHE A 77 0.22 -6.78 5.75
C PHE A 77 1.49 -6.80 6.61
N ARG A 78 1.36 -7.17 7.88
CA ARG A 78 2.50 -7.39 8.78
C ARG A 78 3.45 -8.49 8.29
N ARG A 79 2.92 -9.51 7.60
CA ARG A 79 3.72 -10.58 7.01
C ARG A 79 4.25 -10.19 5.63
N ILE A 80 3.42 -9.60 4.78
CA ILE A 80 3.78 -9.19 3.41
C ILE A 80 4.94 -8.19 3.41
N TYR A 81 4.93 -7.21 4.32
CA TYR A 81 6.02 -6.24 4.46
C TYR A 81 7.05 -6.62 5.52
N GLY A 82 6.93 -7.84 6.07
CA GLY A 82 7.95 -8.41 6.96
C GLY A 82 9.19 -8.82 6.16
N GLY A 83 10.18 -9.34 6.86
CA GLY A 83 11.44 -9.72 6.23
C GLY A 83 12.44 -10.29 7.22
N SER A 84 13.65 -10.53 6.75
CA SER A 84 14.76 -10.99 7.58
C SER A 84 15.15 -9.93 8.61
N LYS A 85 15.20 -10.31 9.89
CA LYS A 85 15.70 -9.48 10.99
C LYS A 85 17.08 -9.99 11.40
N ARG A 86 18.07 -9.09 11.37
CA ARG A 86 19.41 -9.34 11.88
C ARG A 86 19.38 -9.41 13.42
N ASN A 87 19.94 -10.46 14.00
CA ASN A 87 20.03 -10.68 15.45
C ASN A 87 21.50 -10.62 15.95
N GLY A 88 22.33 -9.80 15.31
CA GLY A 88 23.76 -9.72 15.59
C GLY A 88 24.49 -11.01 15.20
N SER A 89 25.13 -11.66 16.18
CA SER A 89 25.84 -12.93 16.00
C SER A 89 24.91 -14.14 15.82
N ARG A 90 23.64 -14.04 16.22
CA ARG A 90 22.68 -15.14 16.08
C ARG A 90 22.10 -15.18 14.66
N PRO A 91 21.69 -16.36 14.16
CA PRO A 91 21.07 -16.49 12.85
C PRO A 91 19.88 -15.52 12.65
N PRO A 92 19.66 -15.06 11.41
CA PRO A 92 18.53 -14.22 11.09
C PRO A 92 17.21 -14.99 11.18
N HIS A 93 16.17 -14.33 11.66
CA HIS A 93 14.81 -14.87 11.70
C HIS A 93 13.82 -13.89 11.09
N PHE A 94 12.64 -14.38 10.71
CA PHE A 94 11.58 -13.55 10.14
C PHE A 94 11.02 -12.57 11.18
N GLY A 95 11.11 -11.28 10.89
CA GLY A 95 10.48 -10.20 11.64
C GLY A 95 9.24 -9.68 10.93
N LYS A 96 8.14 -9.50 11.67
CA LYS A 96 6.93 -8.83 11.17
C LYS A 96 7.15 -7.32 11.06
N SER A 97 6.46 -6.68 10.12
CA SER A 97 6.43 -5.22 10.02
C SER A 97 5.52 -4.58 11.07
N SER A 98 5.56 -3.24 11.15
CA SER A 98 4.79 -2.47 12.12
C SER A 98 3.28 -2.61 11.89
N GLY A 99 2.56 -3.01 12.93
CA GLY A 99 1.10 -3.09 12.90
C GLY A 99 0.42 -1.71 12.97
N SER A 100 1.04 -0.75 13.66
CA SER A 100 0.48 0.61 13.80
C SER A 100 0.42 1.31 12.45
N VAL A 101 1.53 1.26 11.69
CA VAL A 101 1.62 1.84 10.34
C VAL A 101 0.54 1.26 9.41
N ALA A 102 0.45 -0.08 9.35
CA ALA A 102 -0.54 -0.73 8.49
C ALA A 102 -1.99 -0.41 8.91
N ARG A 103 -2.27 -0.34 10.22
CA ARG A 103 -3.60 0.00 10.73
C ARG A 103 -3.99 1.43 10.36
N HIS A 104 -3.09 2.39 10.59
CA HIS A 104 -3.36 3.80 10.33
C HIS A 104 -3.62 4.05 8.83
N ILE A 105 -2.82 3.44 7.95
CA ILE A 105 -3.04 3.51 6.50
C ILE A 105 -4.42 2.96 6.11
N LEU A 106 -4.82 1.81 6.66
CA LEU A 106 -6.14 1.23 6.36
C LEU A 106 -7.30 2.08 6.86
N GLN A 107 -7.14 2.74 8.01
CA GLN A 107 -8.13 3.68 8.54
C GLN A 107 -8.25 4.91 7.65
N GLN A 108 -7.12 5.48 7.19
CA GLN A 108 -7.13 6.61 6.26
C GLN A 108 -7.74 6.25 4.90
N LEU A 109 -7.40 5.09 4.33
CA LEU A 109 -8.03 4.60 3.10
C LEU A 109 -9.53 4.33 3.26
N GLN A 110 -9.99 3.99 4.47
CA GLN A 110 -11.42 3.87 4.78
C GLN A 110 -12.10 5.24 4.87
N LYS A 111 -11.48 6.24 5.50
CA LYS A 111 -11.99 7.62 5.51
C LYS A 111 -12.15 8.18 4.09
N MET A 112 -11.24 7.83 3.19
CA MET A 112 -11.30 8.19 1.77
C MET A 112 -12.30 7.37 0.94
N ASN A 113 -13.01 6.42 1.55
CA ASN A 113 -13.94 5.50 0.91
C ASN A 113 -13.31 4.70 -0.26
N ILE A 114 -12.02 4.35 -0.13
CA ILE A 114 -11.32 3.46 -1.07
C ILE A 114 -11.46 2.00 -0.61
N VAL A 115 -11.43 1.78 0.70
CA VAL A 115 -11.43 0.45 1.32
C VAL A 115 -12.52 0.36 2.39
N GLU A 116 -13.29 -0.72 2.38
CA GLU A 116 -14.31 -1.05 3.38
C GLU A 116 -13.92 -2.26 4.23
N LEU A 117 -14.59 -2.41 5.37
CA LEU A 117 -14.54 -3.63 6.18
C LEU A 117 -15.44 -4.68 5.53
N ASP A 118 -14.89 -5.87 5.29
CA ASP A 118 -15.69 -6.99 4.80
C ASP A 118 -16.42 -7.65 5.98
N ALA A 119 -17.68 -8.07 5.76
CA ALA A 119 -18.49 -8.76 6.76
C ALA A 119 -17.86 -10.09 7.19
N ARG A 120 -17.11 -10.74 6.30
CA ARG A 120 -16.37 -11.99 6.55
C ARG A 120 -15.02 -11.76 7.24
N GLY A 121 -14.69 -10.51 7.55
CA GLY A 121 -13.43 -10.08 8.15
C GLY A 121 -12.41 -9.63 7.11
N GLY A 122 -11.47 -8.79 7.57
CA GLY A 122 -10.45 -8.19 6.70
C GLY A 122 -10.96 -6.92 6.01
N ARG A 123 -10.42 -6.65 4.82
CA ARG A 123 -10.71 -5.44 4.05
C ARG A 123 -10.99 -5.78 2.59
N LYS A 124 -11.92 -5.03 2.01
CA LYS A 124 -12.33 -5.14 0.60
C LYS A 124 -12.26 -3.76 -0.06
N ILE A 125 -12.01 -3.74 -1.37
CA ILE A 125 -12.06 -2.52 -2.15
C ILE A 125 -13.53 -2.13 -2.40
N THR A 126 -13.84 -0.83 -2.28
CA THR A 126 -15.16 -0.29 -2.61
C THR A 126 -15.31 -0.09 -4.12
N SER A 127 -16.53 0.11 -4.61
CA SER A 127 -16.78 0.44 -6.02
C SER A 127 -16.12 1.76 -6.45
N SER A 128 -16.12 2.76 -5.56
CA SER A 128 -15.39 4.03 -5.74
C SER A 128 -13.88 3.82 -5.77
N GLY A 129 -13.34 3.01 -4.86
CA GLY A 129 -11.91 2.68 -4.81
C GLY A 129 -11.43 1.93 -6.06
N GLN A 130 -12.24 0.99 -6.56
CA GLN A 130 -11.97 0.29 -7.81
C GLN A 130 -11.90 1.25 -9.00
N ARG A 131 -12.88 2.16 -9.13
CA ARG A 131 -12.88 3.17 -10.20
C ARG A 131 -11.65 4.08 -10.12
N ASP A 132 -11.29 4.53 -8.92
CA ASP A 132 -10.12 5.39 -8.70
C ASP A 132 -8.81 4.70 -9.11
N LEU A 133 -8.61 3.46 -8.67
CA LEU A 133 -7.42 2.67 -9.01
C LEU A 133 -7.34 2.37 -10.52
N ASP A 134 -8.44 1.98 -11.16
CA ASP A 134 -8.48 1.68 -12.59
C ASP A 134 -8.28 2.95 -13.45
N GLN A 135 -8.79 4.11 -13.02
CA GLN A 135 -8.53 5.40 -13.70
C GLN A 135 -7.06 5.78 -13.65
N VAL A 136 -6.38 5.57 -12.52
CA VAL A 136 -4.93 5.81 -12.44
C VAL A 136 -4.17 4.78 -13.28
N ALA A 137 -4.57 3.51 -13.27
CA ALA A 137 -3.97 2.48 -14.11
C ALA A 137 -4.04 2.83 -15.61
N GLY A 138 -5.17 3.37 -16.08
CA GLY A 138 -5.35 3.79 -17.47
C GLY A 138 -4.40 4.90 -17.94
N ARG A 139 -3.85 5.71 -17.01
CA ARG A 139 -2.90 6.80 -17.32
C ARG A 139 -1.46 6.30 -17.46
N ILE A 140 -1.16 5.09 -17.03
CA ILE A 140 0.20 4.54 -17.09
C ILE A 140 0.42 3.97 -18.49
N ALA A 141 1.44 4.48 -19.18
CA ALA A 141 1.85 3.96 -20.47
C ALA A 141 2.51 2.60 -20.27
N VAL A 142 1.91 1.55 -20.84
CA VAL A 142 2.56 0.24 -20.89
C VAL A 142 3.70 0.37 -21.91
N VAL A 143 4.94 0.31 -21.45
CA VAL A 143 6.06 0.00 -22.34
C VAL A 143 5.78 -1.42 -22.84
N ALA A 144 5.46 -1.55 -24.12
CA ALA A 144 5.22 -2.85 -24.74
C ALA A 144 6.47 -3.74 -24.54
N PRO A 145 6.29 -5.05 -24.31
CA PRO A 145 7.41 -5.98 -24.15
C PRO A 145 8.30 -6.03 -25.40
#